data_AF-A0A958FM28-F1
#
_entry.id   AF-A0A958FM28-F1
#
_cell.length_a   1.000
_cell.length_b   1.000
_cell.length_c   1.000
_cell.angle_alpha   90.00
_cell.angle_beta   90.00
_cell.angle_gamma   90.00
#
_symmetry.space_group_name_H-M   'P 1'
#
loop_
_entity.id
_entity.type
_entity.pdbx_description
1 polymer ?
#
loop_
_entity_poly.entity_id
_entity_poly.type
_entity_poly.pdbx_seq_one_letter_code
_entity_poly.pdbx_strand_id
1 'polypeptide(L)'
;MQDWKGILVDAEGTGVSPHFSKHVNLLGSLLGHSIREQLGDDIFHKVEELRRLCKAAYQPGKEQHREDALALIRSLTNDEILWLLRSFTAFFRLVNNAEKHEIFRVNHERERAASTDEPRTESIADAIHRFKVA
;
A
#
# COMPACT_ATOMS: atom_id res chain seq x y z
N MET A 1 7.74 -15.72 -14.99
CA MET A 1 7.57 -14.68 -13.96
C MET A 1 8.03 -15.30 -12.66
N GLN A 2 9.01 -14.72 -11.95
CA GLN A 2 9.55 -15.28 -10.71
C GLN A 2 8.43 -15.46 -9.68
N ASP A 3 8.36 -16.64 -9.05
CA ASP A 3 7.36 -16.97 -8.04
C ASP A 3 7.79 -16.40 -6.68
N TRP A 4 7.45 -15.13 -6.43
CA TRP A 4 7.80 -14.44 -5.20
C TRP A 4 6.86 -14.87 -4.07
N LYS A 5 7.37 -15.65 -3.12
CA LYS A 5 6.62 -16.04 -1.91
C LYS A 5 6.68 -14.90 -0.88
N GLY A 6 5.71 -13.99 -0.91
CA GLY A 6 5.69 -12.83 -0.02
C GLY A 6 4.33 -12.45 0.54
N ILE A 7 4.15 -11.17 0.86
CA ILE A 7 2.93 -10.65 1.49
C ILE A 7 1.84 -10.47 0.41
N LEU A 8 0.71 -11.16 0.59
CA LEU A 8 -0.46 -11.04 -0.29
C LEU A 8 -1.35 -9.88 0.16
N VAL A 9 -1.07 -8.67 -0.33
CA VAL A 9 -1.78 -7.46 0.14
C VAL A 9 -3.29 -7.51 -0.15
N ASP A 10 -3.66 -8.07 -1.31
CA ASP A 10 -5.01 -8.07 -1.89
C ASP A 10 -5.57 -6.65 -1.95
N ALA A 11 -4.82 -5.74 -2.58
CA ALA A 11 -5.19 -4.33 -2.70
C ALA A 11 -6.37 -4.08 -3.67
N GLU A 12 -6.94 -5.12 -4.26
CA GLU A 12 -8.07 -5.03 -5.19
C GLU A 12 -9.37 -4.73 -4.45
N GLY A 13 -10.31 -4.01 -5.09
CA GLY A 13 -11.62 -3.71 -4.50
C GLY A 13 -11.63 -2.64 -3.42
N THR A 14 -10.50 -1.98 -3.15
CA THR A 14 -10.37 -0.90 -2.15
C THR A 14 -10.71 0.50 -2.69
N GLY A 15 -11.28 0.60 -3.89
CA GLY A 15 -11.58 1.87 -4.57
C GLY A 15 -10.38 2.49 -5.30
N VAL A 16 -9.25 1.78 -5.37
CA VAL A 16 -8.04 2.24 -6.07
C VAL A 16 -7.93 1.66 -7.50
N SER A 17 -7.07 2.25 -8.32
CA SER A 17 -6.91 1.84 -9.73
C SER A 17 -6.34 0.41 -9.85
N PRO A 18 -6.74 -0.37 -10.88
CA PRO A 18 -6.16 -1.71 -11.11
C PRO A 18 -4.64 -1.70 -11.27
N HIS A 19 -4.08 -0.64 -11.86
CA HIS A 19 -2.64 -0.47 -12.00
C HIS A 19 -1.97 -0.32 -10.64
N PHE A 20 -2.53 0.52 -9.77
CA PHE A 20 -2.01 0.73 -8.42
C PHE A 20 -2.14 -0.54 -7.56
N SER A 21 -3.27 -1.25 -7.59
CA SER A 21 -3.45 -2.52 -6.86
C SER A 21 -2.39 -3.54 -7.26
N LYS A 22 -2.10 -3.70 -8.56
CA LYS A 22 -1.05 -4.61 -9.06
C LYS A 22 0.34 -4.23 -8.55
N HIS A 23 0.67 -2.93 -8.54
CA HIS A 23 1.95 -2.47 -7.99
C HIS A 23 2.07 -2.73 -6.49
N VAL A 24 1.02 -2.44 -5.71
CA VAL A 24 1.03 -2.69 -4.26
C VAL A 24 1.18 -4.18 -3.97
N ASN A 25 0.48 -5.06 -4.69
CA ASN A 25 0.59 -6.51 -4.54
C ASN A 25 2.00 -7.02 -4.89
N LEU A 26 2.62 -6.50 -5.96
CA LEU A 26 4.00 -6.84 -6.32
C LEU A 26 4.99 -6.39 -5.23
N LEU A 27 4.86 -5.16 -4.74
CA LEU A 27 5.75 -4.62 -3.70
C LEU A 27 5.62 -5.40 -2.38
N GLY A 28 4.40 -5.80 -2.00
CA GLY A 28 4.18 -6.69 -0.86
C GLY A 28 4.84 -8.06 -1.06
N SER A 29 4.75 -8.62 -2.26
CA SER A 29 5.37 -9.90 -2.59
C SER A 29 6.90 -9.83 -2.52
N LEU A 30 7.52 -8.78 -3.06
CA LEU A 30 8.97 -8.57 -3.02
C LEU A 30 9.48 -8.31 -1.60
N LEU A 31 8.77 -7.50 -0.82
CA LEU A 31 9.13 -7.24 0.57
C LEU A 31 9.03 -8.51 1.40
N GLY A 32 7.95 -9.27 1.26
CA GLY A 32 7.77 -10.54 1.97
C GLY A 32 8.87 -11.54 1.64
N HIS A 33 9.27 -11.64 0.36
CA HIS A 33 10.40 -12.46 -0.04
C HIS A 33 11.71 -11.99 0.61
N SER A 34 11.99 -10.68 0.60
CA SER A 34 13.19 -10.10 1.22
C SER A 34 13.25 -10.34 2.73
N ILE A 35 12.10 -10.27 3.42
CA ILE A 35 11.98 -10.57 4.85
C ILE A 35 12.36 -12.03 5.10
N ARG A 36 11.85 -12.98 4.30
CA ARG A 36 12.20 -14.41 4.44
C ARG A 36 13.69 -14.65 4.23
N GLU A 37 14.27 -14.08 3.18
CA GLU A 37 15.69 -14.27 2.87
C GLU A 37 16.62 -13.69 3.95
N GLN A 38 16.25 -12.55 4.55
CA GLN A 38 17.13 -11.85 5.50
C GLN A 38 16.89 -12.24 6.96
N LEU A 39 15.64 -12.53 7.33
CA LEU A 39 15.21 -12.68 8.72
C LEU A 39 14.60 -14.06 9.02
N GLY A 40 14.46 -14.91 8.00
CA GLY A 40 13.88 -16.25 8.12
C GLY A 40 12.36 -16.27 8.10
N ASP A 41 11.81 -17.48 8.01
CA ASP A 41 10.36 -17.70 7.90
C ASP A 41 9.62 -17.35 9.19
N ASP A 42 10.24 -17.46 10.37
CA ASP A 42 9.59 -17.17 11.66
C ASP A 42 9.15 -15.71 11.77
N ILE A 43 10.04 -14.77 11.42
CA ILE A 43 9.72 -13.33 11.41
C ILE A 43 8.69 -13.02 10.32
N PHE A 44 8.85 -13.61 9.13
CA PHE A 44 7.87 -13.45 8.05
C PHE A 44 6.47 -13.87 8.49
N HIS A 45 6.33 -15.03 9.15
CA HIS A 45 5.04 -15.52 9.62
C HIS A 45 4.42 -14.58 10.65
N LYS A 46 5.19 -14.04 11.60
CA LYS A 46 4.69 -13.06 12.59
C LYS A 46 4.22 -11.76 11.94
N VAL A 47 4.95 -11.25 10.94
CA VAL A 47 4.55 -10.07 10.16
C VAL A 47 3.22 -10.33 9.45
N GLU A 48 3.12 -11.48 8.78
CA GLU A 48 1.95 -11.83 7.98
C GLU A 48 0.72 -12.17 8.84
N GLU A 49 0.93 -12.82 9.98
CA GLU A 49 -0.11 -13.07 10.97
C GLU A 49 -0.66 -11.77 11.55
N LEU A 50 0.21 -10.88 12.02
CA LEU A 50 -0.24 -9.59 12.55
C LEU A 50 -0.99 -8.78 11.50
N ARG A 51 -0.49 -8.75 10.25
CA ARG A 51 -1.17 -8.08 9.13
C ARG A 51 -2.58 -8.62 8.91
N ARG A 52 -2.74 -9.95 8.87
CA ARG A 52 -4.05 -10.60 8.68
C ARG A 52 -5.01 -10.31 9.83
N LEU A 53 -4.54 -10.41 11.07
CA LEU A 53 -5.33 -10.11 12.27
C LEU A 53 -5.81 -8.65 12.26
N CYS A 54 -4.90 -7.69 12.00
CA CYS A 54 -5.26 -6.28 11.90
C CYS A 54 -6.25 -6.02 10.76
N LYS A 55 -6.04 -6.59 9.56
CA LYS A 55 -6.95 -6.44 8.43
C LYS A 55 -8.35 -6.97 8.75
N ALA A 56 -8.44 -8.13 9.41
CA ALA A 56 -9.71 -8.73 9.79
C ALA A 56 -10.42 -7.95 10.92
N ALA A 57 -9.66 -7.36 11.85
CA ALA A 57 -10.20 -6.54 12.94
C ALA A 57 -10.89 -5.24 12.47
N TYR A 58 -10.64 -4.78 11.23
CA TYR A 58 -11.37 -3.66 10.64
C TYR A 58 -12.79 -4.01 10.18
N GLN A 59 -13.15 -5.30 10.10
CA GLN A 59 -14.50 -5.71 9.73
C GLN A 59 -15.45 -5.65 10.94
N PRO A 60 -16.70 -5.18 10.78
CA PRO A 60 -17.68 -5.17 11.88
C PRO A 60 -17.90 -6.57 12.48
N GLY A 61 -17.96 -6.67 13.81
CA GLY A 61 -18.23 -7.93 14.53
C GLY A 61 -17.05 -8.90 14.59
N LYS A 62 -15.82 -8.38 14.45
CA LYS A 62 -14.56 -9.15 14.45
C LYS A 62 -13.61 -8.72 15.57
N GLU A 63 -14.15 -8.31 16.70
CA GLU A 63 -13.39 -7.79 17.85
C GLU A 63 -12.35 -8.80 18.36
N GLN A 64 -12.62 -10.11 18.24
CA GLN A 64 -11.68 -11.17 18.61
C GLN A 64 -10.34 -11.05 17.88
N HIS A 65 -10.32 -10.68 16.59
CA HIS A 65 -9.07 -10.54 15.84
C HIS A 65 -8.20 -9.39 16.37
N ARG A 66 -8.83 -8.37 16.99
CA ARG A 66 -8.09 -7.30 17.67
C ARG A 66 -7.42 -7.82 18.93
N GLU A 67 -8.12 -8.62 19.72
CA GLU A 67 -7.56 -9.23 20.93
C GLU A 67 -6.46 -10.24 20.59
N ASP A 68 -6.62 -11.03 19.53
CA ASP A 68 -5.59 -11.94 19.01
C ASP A 68 -4.34 -11.17 18.56
N ALA A 69 -4.50 -10.04 17.85
CA ALA A 69 -3.38 -9.18 17.45
C ALA A 69 -2.64 -8.63 18.69
N LEU A 70 -3.37 -8.20 19.73
CA LEU A 70 -2.77 -7.73 20.98
C LEU A 70 -2.02 -8.86 21.70
N ALA A 71 -2.56 -10.07 21.73
CA ALA A 71 -1.90 -11.24 22.31
C ALA A 71 -0.61 -11.58 21.57
N LEU A 72 -0.63 -11.56 20.23
CA LEU A 72 0.57 -11.75 19.41
C LEU A 72 1.62 -10.71 19.76
N ILE A 73 1.28 -9.41 19.75
CA ILE A 73 2.22 -8.32 20.06
C ILE A 73 2.84 -8.51 21.46
N ARG A 74 2.06 -8.91 22.46
CA ARG A 74 2.54 -9.15 23.83
C ARG A 74 3.49 -10.34 23.94
N SER A 75 3.41 -11.30 23.02
CA SER A 75 4.29 -12.47 23.00
C SER A 75 5.66 -12.22 22.36
N LEU A 76 5.83 -11.10 21.65
CA LEU A 76 7.05 -10.80 20.91
C LEU A 76 8.17 -10.31 21.84
N THR A 77 9.38 -10.74 21.52
CA THR A 77 10.61 -10.16 22.06
C THR A 77 10.85 -8.76 21.48
N ASN A 78 11.69 -7.96 22.14
CA ASN A 78 12.05 -6.62 21.67
C ASN A 78 12.67 -6.64 20.26
N ASP A 79 13.49 -7.64 19.97
CA ASP A 79 14.13 -7.77 18.65
C ASP A 79 13.10 -8.11 17.56
N GLU A 80 12.14 -8.99 17.85
CA GLU A 80 11.03 -9.29 16.93
C GLU A 80 10.15 -8.06 16.70
N ILE A 81 9.84 -7.29 17.74
CA ILE A 81 9.09 -6.03 17.63
C ILE A 81 9.84 -5.04 16.70
N LEU A 82 11.15 -4.92 16.86
CA LEU A 82 11.97 -4.04 16.01
C LEU A 82 11.90 -4.48 14.53
N TRP A 83 11.97 -5.78 14.26
CA TRP A 83 11.86 -6.31 12.90
C TRP A 83 10.47 -6.15 12.30
N LEU A 84 9.41 -6.33 13.11
CA LEU A 84 8.04 -6.03 12.69
C LEU A 84 7.90 -4.56 12.30
N LEU A 85 8.33 -3.63 13.17
CA LEU A 85 8.26 -2.20 12.91
C LEU A 85 9.01 -1.81 11.62
N ARG A 86 10.22 -2.36 11.42
CA ARG A 86 11.00 -2.15 10.19
C ARG A 86 10.27 -2.67 8.95
N SER A 87 9.69 -3.85 9.03
CA SER A 87 8.95 -4.48 7.93
C SER A 87 7.74 -3.64 7.53
N PHE A 88 6.89 -3.24 8.49
CA PHE A 88 5.74 -2.37 8.20
C PHE A 88 6.17 -0.98 7.71
N THR A 89 7.21 -0.39 8.30
CA THR A 89 7.74 0.90 7.83
C THR A 89 8.23 0.82 6.38
N ALA A 90 8.97 -0.23 6.04
CA ALA A 90 9.41 -0.47 4.67
C ALA A 90 8.21 -0.62 3.72
N PHE A 91 7.20 -1.41 4.11
CA PHE A 91 5.97 -1.57 3.35
C PHE A 91 5.27 -0.24 3.06
N PHE A 92 5.02 0.58 4.10
CA PHE A 92 4.37 1.88 3.91
C PHE A 92 5.19 2.82 3.03
N ARG A 93 6.53 2.81 3.16
CA ARG A 93 7.39 3.60 2.27
C ARG A 93 7.28 3.17 0.82
N LEU A 94 7.21 1.87 0.54
CA LEU A 94 7.02 1.32 -0.80
C LEU A 94 5.65 1.71 -1.37
N VAL A 95 4.58 1.52 -0.60
CA VAL A 95 3.21 1.89 -1.02
C VAL A 95 3.10 3.39 -1.29
N ASN A 96 3.62 4.23 -0.40
CA ASN A 96 3.62 5.69 -0.58
C ASN A 96 4.38 6.12 -1.84
N ASN A 97 5.47 5.42 -2.20
CA ASN A 97 6.20 5.71 -3.43
C ASN A 97 5.41 5.27 -4.68
N ALA A 98 4.80 4.08 -4.64
CA ALA A 98 3.92 3.61 -5.71
C ALA A 98 2.73 4.54 -5.94
N GLU A 99 2.15 5.09 -4.86
CA GLU A 99 1.03 6.02 -4.94
C GLU A 99 1.45 7.32 -5.63
N LYS A 100 2.60 7.87 -5.25
CA LYS A 100 3.17 9.05 -5.92
C LYS A 100 3.38 8.79 -7.41
N HIS A 101 3.96 7.65 -7.78
CA HIS A 101 4.13 7.27 -9.19
C HIS A 101 2.79 7.18 -9.93
N GLU A 102 1.75 6.62 -9.30
CA GLU A 102 0.41 6.56 -9.90
C GLU A 102 -0.19 7.96 -10.09
N ILE A 103 -0.06 8.84 -9.09
CA ILE A 103 -0.50 10.24 -9.18
C ILE A 103 0.20 10.95 -10.34
N PHE A 104 1.53 10.79 -10.47
CA PHE A 104 2.28 11.36 -11.60
C PHE A 104 1.79 10.80 -12.94
N ARG A 105 1.58 9.48 -13.05
CA ARG A 105 1.08 8.84 -14.26
C ARG A 105 -0.28 9.41 -14.68
N VAL A 106 -1.24 9.45 -13.76
CA VAL A 106 -2.60 9.97 -14.02
C VAL A 106 -2.56 11.45 -14.40
N ASN A 107 -1.78 12.27 -13.68
CA ASN A 107 -1.65 13.69 -14.01
C ASN A 107 -1.03 13.90 -15.39
N HIS A 108 -0.02 13.10 -15.75
CA HIS A 108 0.62 13.18 -17.05
C HIS A 108 -0.31 12.76 -18.19
N GLU A 109 -1.13 11.73 -18.00
CA GLU A 109 -2.16 11.33 -18.96
C GLU A 109 -3.19 12.43 -19.17
N ARG A 110 -3.66 13.04 -18.08
CA ARG A 110 -4.60 14.17 -18.16
C ARG A 110 -3.99 15.40 -18.83
N GLU A 111 -2.72 15.68 -18.59
CA GLU A 111 -2.01 16.79 -19.23
C GLU A 111 -1.86 16.57 -20.74
N ARG A 112 -1.57 15.34 -21.18
CA ARG A 112 -1.51 15.00 -22.62
C ARG A 112 -2.86 15.08 -23.33
N ALA A 113 -3.94 14.79 -22.61
CA ALA A 113 -5.31 14.87 -23.14
C ALA A 113 -5.87 16.31 -23.12
N ALA A 114 -5.26 17.22 -22.37
CA ALA A 114 -5.71 18.59 -22.25
C ALA A 114 -5.46 19.38 -23.53
N SER A 115 -6.31 20.38 -23.76
CA SER A 115 -6.18 21.36 -24.83
C SER A 115 -6.36 22.78 -24.30
N THR A 116 -6.19 23.78 -25.15
CA THR A 116 -6.42 25.19 -24.78
C THR A 116 -7.89 25.44 -24.40
N ASP A 117 -8.83 24.77 -25.07
CA ASP A 117 -10.27 24.95 -24.85
C ASP A 117 -10.80 24.04 -23.73
N GLU A 118 -10.14 22.90 -23.50
CA GLU A 118 -10.42 21.96 -22.41
C GLU A 118 -9.15 21.73 -21.58
N PRO A 119 -8.78 22.67 -20.70
CA PRO A 119 -7.57 22.56 -19.88
C PRO A 119 -7.73 21.46 -18.82
N ARG A 120 -6.60 20.88 -18.40
CA ARG A 120 -6.58 19.88 -17.32
C ARG A 120 -7.19 20.45 -16.05
N THR A 121 -8.17 19.76 -15.47
CA THR A 121 -8.79 20.13 -14.19
C THR A 121 -7.74 20.32 -13.09
N GLU A 122 -7.88 21.41 -12.33
CA GLU A 122 -6.92 21.82 -11.26
C GLU A 122 -5.52 22.21 -11.80
N SER A 123 -5.42 22.58 -13.08
CA SER A 123 -4.21 23.22 -13.63
C SER A 123 -4.29 24.74 -13.55
N ILE A 124 -3.15 25.41 -13.75
CA ILE A 124 -3.10 26.87 -13.91
C ILE A 124 -3.93 27.30 -15.12
N ALA A 125 -3.89 26.53 -16.22
CA ALA A 125 -4.67 26.81 -17.42
C ALA A 125 -6.18 26.74 -17.15
N ASP A 126 -6.64 25.76 -16.36
CA ASP A 126 -8.04 25.63 -15.90
C ASP A 126 -8.45 26.82 -15.03
N ALA A 127 -7.60 27.24 -14.09
CA ALA A 127 -7.86 28.44 -13.30
C ALA A 127 -8.03 29.69 -14.18
N ILE A 128 -7.15 29.89 -15.17
CA ILE A 128 -7.24 31.01 -16.13
C ILE A 128 -8.51 30.90 -16.98
N HIS A 129 -8.84 29.70 -17.47
CA HIS A 129 -10.03 29.47 -18.29
C HIS A 129 -11.31 29.80 -17.51
N ARG A 130 -11.43 29.32 -16.27
CA ARG A 130 -12.57 29.63 -15.39
C ARG A 130 -12.73 31.14 -15.14
N PHE A 131 -11.62 31.87 -14.96
CA PHE A 131 -11.68 33.33 -14.81
C PHE A 131 -12.11 34.07 -16.08
N LYS A 132 -11.87 33.51 -17.28
CA LYS A 132 -12.28 34.12 -18.55
C LYS A 132 -13.73 33.84 -18.94
N VAL A 133 -14.28 32.73 -18.45
CA VAL A 133 -15.66 32.27 -18.77
C VAL A 133 -16.67 32.75 -17.73
N ALA A 134 -16.22 33.16 -16.53
CA ALA A 134 -17.02 33.83 -15.51
C ALA A 134 -17.24 35.31 -15.82
#